data_AF-F8PR22-F1
#
_entry.id   AF-F8PR22-F1
#
_cell.length_a   1.000
_cell.length_b   1.000
_cell.length_c   1.000
_cell.angle_alpha   90.00
_cell.angle_beta   90.00
_cell.angle_gamma   90.00
#
_symmetry.space_group_name_H-M   'P 1'
#
loop_
_entity.id
_entity.type
_entity.pdbx_description
1 polymer ?
#
loop_
_entity_poly.entity_id
_entity_poly.type
_entity_poly.pdbx_seq_one_letter_code
_entity_poly.pdbx_strand_id
1 'polypeptide(L)'
;MFMDSATSPVIKHNDIRDGDTVMLQLLNGEIRSMKVQKDSNITLGRIGSFPGVHLLGQTYGLTYEIVEKELKVIPPRTLQDVEDTDATNELINDDDFVQPMALEEIESWKRAGMHASVGFFLKLPTVDTSENLVFLKDIINRQIEQHANYSLKTAYSKEKYKKRKEAKYLKAFTTVEPTLFNVCTYWFRKNPTRIRDIRPDTLSQIMNMANIRPGGRYIAVDDAAGILVCGILDRMGGQGRLITICDVDCPPAYPTLTQMNFNHEATISILSSLNWATAQPDYISVMAPEPVTEVKSERHRSRLQKRKVVTDAVSNTREELFSGEFDALVISCEFDILQVVEVLSPYLAGSASIVVHSPHIQTLVELQAKLRSLPNFIAPSLTESWLRCYQVLPGRTHPMMNMSGSGGYLLHSIKIYDVAKT
;
A
#
# COMPACT_ATOMS: atom_id res chain seq x y z
N MET A 1 20.99 -19.38 4.63
CA MET A 1 21.64 -18.98 3.37
C MET A 1 21.07 -17.62 3.02
N PHE A 2 21.75 -16.54 3.42
CA PHE A 2 21.30 -15.18 3.10
C PHE A 2 21.58 -14.96 1.62
N MET A 3 20.54 -14.76 0.82
CA MET A 3 20.70 -14.42 -0.59
C MET A 3 21.39 -13.07 -0.72
N ASP A 4 22.32 -12.96 -1.68
CA ASP A 4 22.93 -11.69 -2.04
C ASP A 4 21.85 -10.65 -2.33
N SER A 5 21.89 -9.52 -1.62
CA SER A 5 20.95 -8.40 -1.73
C SER A 5 20.85 -7.79 -3.15
N ALA A 6 21.70 -8.23 -4.07
CA ALA A 6 21.68 -7.83 -5.48
C ALA A 6 20.63 -8.58 -6.32
N THR A 7 20.11 -9.73 -5.86
CA THR A 7 19.27 -10.62 -6.69
C THR A 7 17.78 -10.63 -6.32
N SER A 8 17.39 -10.03 -5.19
CA SER A 8 15.99 -9.94 -4.77
C SER A 8 15.34 -8.62 -5.25
N PRO A 9 14.19 -8.64 -5.95
CA PRO A 9 13.40 -7.47 -6.32
C PRO A 9 12.83 -6.79 -5.09
N VAL A 10 12.60 -7.54 -4.00
CA VAL A 10 12.22 -6.97 -2.71
C VAL A 10 13.48 -6.55 -1.97
N ILE A 11 13.88 -5.31 -2.19
CA ILE A 11 14.95 -4.71 -1.42
C ILE A 11 14.37 -4.34 -0.04
N LYS A 12 14.50 -5.23 0.95
CA LYS A 12 14.21 -4.87 2.34
C LYS A 12 15.45 -4.25 2.96
N HIS A 13 15.54 -2.93 2.90
CA HIS A 13 16.47 -2.18 3.74
C HIS A 13 15.76 -1.70 4.98
N ASN A 14 16.41 -1.83 6.13
CA ASN A 14 15.89 -1.30 7.38
C ASN A 14 15.95 0.24 7.43
N ASP A 15 16.77 0.83 6.56
CA ASP A 15 17.05 2.26 6.51
C ASP A 15 16.48 2.87 5.22
N ILE A 16 16.02 4.11 5.32
CA ILE A 16 15.47 4.88 4.19
C ILE A 16 16.60 5.34 3.27
N ARG A 17 16.50 5.06 1.96
CA ARG A 17 17.47 5.48 0.95
C ARG A 17 16.93 6.54 -0.01
N ASP A 18 17.85 7.10 -0.78
CA ASP A 18 17.54 8.08 -1.82
C ASP A 18 16.78 7.42 -2.96
N GLY A 19 15.62 7.97 -3.32
CA GLY A 19 14.72 7.40 -4.30
C GLY A 19 13.65 6.46 -3.73
N ASP A 20 13.71 6.11 -2.45
CA ASP A 20 12.70 5.25 -1.82
C ASP A 20 11.37 5.97 -1.65
N THR A 21 10.27 5.25 -1.84
CA THR A 21 8.96 5.67 -1.39
C THR A 21 8.80 5.33 0.09
N VAL A 22 8.33 6.28 0.89
CA VAL A 22 8.06 6.13 2.32
C VAL A 22 6.62 6.51 2.61
N MET A 23 5.96 5.75 3.49
CA MET A 23 4.64 6.10 3.99
C MET A 23 4.76 6.88 5.28
N LEU A 24 4.09 8.02 5.36
CA LEU A 24 4.11 8.93 6.50
C LEU A 24 2.75 8.87 7.17
N GLN A 25 2.68 8.26 8.35
CA GLN A 25 1.48 8.17 9.15
C GLN A 25 1.39 9.38 10.08
N LEU A 26 0.34 10.17 9.90
CA LEU A 26 0.04 11.32 10.73
C LEU A 26 -0.65 10.88 12.03
N LEU A 27 -0.61 11.71 13.07
CA LEU A 27 -1.25 11.42 14.36
C LEU A 27 -2.78 11.30 14.28
N ASN A 28 -3.40 11.88 13.26
CA ASN A 28 -4.83 11.72 12.98
C ASN A 28 -5.18 10.34 12.38
N GLY A 29 -4.18 9.52 12.05
CA GLY A 29 -4.33 8.22 11.41
C GLY A 29 -4.30 8.23 9.88
N GLU A 30 -4.23 9.40 9.24
CA GLU A 30 -4.07 9.55 7.79
C GLU A 30 -2.65 9.12 7.38
N ILE A 31 -2.55 8.39 6.27
CA ILE A 31 -1.26 7.94 5.72
C ILE A 31 -1.03 8.64 4.39
N ARG A 32 0.18 9.13 4.17
CA ARG A 32 0.62 9.74 2.90
C ARG A 32 1.83 9.01 2.35
N SER A 33 1.78 8.64 1.07
CA SER A 33 2.92 8.04 0.37
C SER A 33 3.72 9.13 -0.34
N MET A 34 5.03 9.22 -0.09
CA MET A 34 5.91 10.21 -0.72
C MET A 34 7.26 9.61 -1.09
N LYS A 35 7.82 10.04 -2.22
CA LYS A 35 9.16 9.65 -2.67
C LYS A 35 10.19 10.56 -2.02
N VAL A 36 11.17 9.97 -1.32
CA VAL A 36 12.25 10.68 -0.65
C VAL A 36 13.37 10.88 -1.67
N GLN A 37 13.79 12.13 -1.87
CA GLN A 37 14.94 12.49 -2.69
C GLN A 37 15.80 13.49 -1.93
N LYS A 38 17.11 13.50 -2.16
CA LYS A 38 18.03 14.46 -1.51
C LYS A 38 17.61 15.92 -1.72
N ASP A 39 17.19 16.28 -2.93
CA ASP A 39 16.88 17.67 -3.27
C ASP A 39 15.39 18.04 -3.05
N SER A 40 14.55 17.08 -2.61
CA SER A 40 13.11 17.32 -2.47
C SER A 40 12.74 17.83 -1.09
N ASN A 41 11.78 18.77 -1.07
CA ASN A 41 11.14 19.23 0.16
C ASN A 41 9.82 18.49 0.35
N ILE A 42 9.66 17.79 1.47
CA ILE A 42 8.48 17.00 1.79
C ILE A 42 7.47 17.92 2.48
N THR A 43 6.24 17.99 1.93
CA THR A 43 5.18 18.86 2.43
C THR A 43 4.02 18.04 3.01
N LEU A 44 3.73 18.22 4.31
CA LEU A 44 2.67 17.52 5.04
C LEU A 44 1.46 18.41 5.31
N GLY A 45 1.14 19.32 4.39
CA GLY A 45 0.03 20.27 4.50
C GLY A 45 0.13 21.12 5.77
N ARG A 46 -0.85 21.00 6.68
CA ARG A 46 -0.93 21.79 7.92
C ARG A 46 0.20 21.51 8.91
N ILE A 47 0.82 20.34 8.85
CA ILE A 47 1.85 19.91 9.82
C ILE A 47 3.17 20.63 9.57
N GLY A 48 3.47 20.97 8.32
CA GLY A 48 4.68 21.71 7.93
C GLY A 48 5.39 21.05 6.76
N SER A 49 6.60 21.52 6.50
CA SER A 49 7.50 20.99 5.48
C SER A 49 8.91 20.83 6.01
N PHE A 50 9.65 19.88 5.47
CA PHE A 50 11.02 19.57 5.85
C PHE A 50 11.82 18.99 4.67
N PRO A 51 13.13 19.24 4.59
CA PRO A 51 14.00 18.62 3.56
C PRO A 51 14.04 17.09 3.68
N GLY A 52 13.93 16.38 2.54
CA GLY A 52 13.98 14.92 2.50
C GLY A 52 15.30 14.33 3.01
N VAL A 53 16.40 15.09 2.97
CA VAL A 53 17.73 14.70 3.47
C VAL A 53 17.69 14.17 4.91
N HIS A 54 16.84 14.74 5.76
CA HIS A 54 16.79 14.35 7.18
C HIS A 54 16.24 12.94 7.43
N LEU A 55 15.52 12.36 6.46
CA LEU A 55 15.03 10.97 6.56
C LEU A 55 16.04 9.94 6.05
N LEU A 56 17.04 10.35 5.28
CA LEU A 56 17.99 9.41 4.68
C LEU A 56 18.86 8.75 5.76
N GLY A 57 19.00 7.43 5.68
CA GLY A 57 19.75 6.62 6.64
C GLY A 57 19.04 6.38 7.97
N GLN A 58 17.83 6.91 8.16
CA GLN A 58 17.04 6.63 9.35
C GLN A 58 16.23 5.33 9.19
N THR A 59 15.95 4.67 10.31
CA THR A 59 15.13 3.47 10.33
C THR A 59 13.63 3.78 10.21
N TYR A 60 12.88 2.81 9.69
CA TYR A 60 11.41 2.87 9.68
C TYR A 60 10.83 2.69 11.09
N GLY A 61 9.65 3.26 11.33
CA GLY A 61 8.88 3.12 12.57
C GLY A 61 9.11 4.24 13.60
N LEU A 62 10.06 5.14 13.37
CA LEU A 62 10.32 6.27 14.25
C LEU A 62 9.28 7.38 14.06
N THR A 63 8.89 8.01 15.18
CA THR A 63 8.03 9.20 15.18
C THR A 63 8.89 10.45 15.26
N TYR A 64 8.68 11.38 14.34
CA TYR A 64 9.40 12.64 14.25
C TYR A 64 8.49 13.82 14.54
N GLU A 65 9.01 14.81 15.26
CA GLU A 65 8.46 16.15 15.38
C GLU A 65 9.19 17.10 14.44
N ILE A 66 8.43 17.94 13.73
CA ILE A 66 9.00 18.98 12.86
C ILE A 66 9.22 20.25 13.69
N VAL A 67 10.49 20.62 13.89
CA VAL A 67 10.90 21.86 14.57
C VAL A 67 11.77 22.65 13.60
N GLU A 68 11.32 23.84 13.19
CA GLU A 68 12.09 24.73 12.29
C GLU A 68 12.58 24.08 10.98
N LYS A 69 11.79 23.12 10.45
CA LYS A 69 12.10 22.27 9.28
C LYS A 69 13.15 21.18 9.52
N GLU A 70 13.65 21.04 10.75
CA GLU A 70 14.43 19.88 11.19
C GLU A 70 13.52 18.82 11.82
N LEU A 71 14.02 17.58 11.86
CA LEU A 71 13.32 16.43 12.43
C LEU A 71 13.93 16.02 13.76
N LYS A 72 13.10 15.98 14.81
CA LYS A 72 13.50 15.46 16.13
C LYS A 72 12.76 14.17 16.42
N VAL A 73 13.47 13.12 16.80
CA VAL A 73 12.86 11.83 17.17
C VAL A 73 12.14 11.97 18.51
N ILE A 74 10.87 11.57 18.55
CA ILE A 74 10.08 11.48 19.78
C ILE A 74 10.26 10.06 20.34
N PRO A 75 10.67 9.91 21.62
CA PRO A 75 10.76 8.60 22.23
C PRO A 75 9.36 7.95 22.36
N PRO A 76 9.27 6.62 22.21
CA PRO A 76 7.99 5.92 22.38
C PRO A 76 7.48 6.11 23.80
N ARG A 77 6.19 6.41 23.94
CA ARG A 77 5.54 6.52 25.25
C ARG A 77 5.13 5.12 25.71
N THR A 78 5.40 4.81 26.98
CA THR A 78 4.82 3.63 27.63
C THR A 78 3.32 3.81 27.79
N LEU A 79 2.56 2.72 27.61
CA LEU A 79 1.14 2.69 27.96
C LEU A 79 1.02 2.99 29.46
N GLN A 80 0.27 4.04 29.79
CA GLN A 80 -0.05 4.38 31.17
C GLN A 80 -1.40 3.75 31.49
N ASP A 81 -1.47 3.00 32.58
CA ASP A 81 -2.73 2.57 33.13
C ASP A 81 -3.44 3.81 33.68
N VAL A 82 -4.61 4.08 33.12
CA VAL A 82 -5.45 5.18 33.56
C VAL A 82 -6.36 4.63 34.64
N GLU A 83 -6.13 5.04 35.88
CA GLU A 83 -6.99 4.69 37.01
C GLU A 83 -8.38 5.30 36.83
N ASP A 84 -9.40 4.48 37.07
CA ASP A 84 -10.78 4.92 37.06
C ASP A 84 -11.04 5.80 38.29
N THR A 85 -11.44 7.04 38.01
CA THR A 85 -11.87 8.01 39.01
C THR A 85 -13.38 7.97 39.16
N ASP A 86 -13.92 8.17 40.37
CA ASP A 86 -15.37 8.28 40.66
C ASP A 86 -16.08 9.48 40.00
N ALA A 87 -15.38 10.24 39.15
CA ALA A 87 -15.96 11.36 38.42
C ALA A 87 -17.05 10.89 37.44
N THR A 88 -18.22 11.51 37.51
CA THR A 88 -19.35 11.30 36.57
C THR A 88 -19.59 12.54 35.72
N ASN A 89 -20.28 12.36 34.59
CA ASN A 89 -20.64 13.46 33.70
C ASN A 89 -21.97 14.15 34.07
N GLU A 90 -22.55 13.85 35.24
CA GLU A 90 -23.86 14.37 35.67
C GLU A 90 -23.88 15.89 35.83
N LEU A 91 -22.76 16.49 36.24
CA LEU A 91 -22.61 17.93 36.47
C LEU A 91 -22.01 18.67 35.27
N ILE A 92 -21.87 18.01 34.10
CA ILE A 92 -21.30 18.61 32.89
C ILE A 92 -22.45 19.09 32.00
N ASN A 93 -22.65 20.41 31.97
CA ASN A 93 -23.53 21.06 31.01
C ASN A 93 -22.75 21.49 29.76
N ASP A 94 -23.33 21.26 28.58
CA ASP A 94 -22.80 21.72 27.28
C ASP A 94 -23.23 23.17 27.00
N ASP A 95 -22.81 24.11 27.86
CA ASP A 95 -23.00 25.54 27.63
C ASP A 95 -21.96 26.08 26.62
N ASP A 96 -22.28 27.13 25.86
CA ASP A 96 -21.39 27.70 24.82
C ASP A 96 -20.06 28.28 25.37
N PHE A 97 -19.92 28.40 26.70
CA PHE A 97 -18.78 29.03 27.38
C PHE A 97 -17.73 28.04 27.95
N VAL A 98 -17.77 26.76 27.57
CA VAL A 98 -16.83 25.74 28.10
C VAL A 98 -15.36 26.02 27.77
N GLN A 99 -15.09 26.70 26.65
CA GLN A 99 -13.75 27.14 26.27
C GLN A 99 -13.77 28.66 26.02
N PRO A 100 -13.36 29.49 27.00
CA PRO A 100 -13.54 30.95 26.95
C PRO A 100 -12.59 31.67 25.97
N MET A 101 -11.63 30.96 25.36
CA MET A 101 -10.68 31.57 24.43
C MET A 101 -11.29 31.85 23.06
N ALA A 102 -11.02 33.05 22.55
CA ALA A 102 -11.31 33.40 21.17
C ALA A 102 -10.43 32.60 20.18
N LEU A 103 -10.97 32.32 18.99
CA LEU A 103 -10.22 31.66 17.91
C LEU A 103 -8.98 32.47 17.52
N GLU A 104 -9.05 33.79 17.61
CA GLU A 104 -7.96 34.73 17.30
C GLU A 104 -6.75 34.54 18.22
N GLU A 105 -6.96 34.27 19.51
CA GLU A 105 -5.88 33.97 20.46
C GLU A 105 -5.21 32.63 20.14
N ILE A 106 -5.99 31.63 19.73
CA ILE A 106 -5.44 30.34 19.31
C ILE A 106 -4.61 30.48 18.03
N GLU A 107 -5.02 31.35 17.11
CA GLU A 107 -4.24 31.66 15.92
C GLU A 107 -3.01 32.49 16.21
N SER A 108 -3.08 33.45 17.13
CA SER A 108 -1.94 34.24 17.56
C SER A 108 -0.91 33.34 18.22
N TRP A 109 -1.31 32.34 19.01
CA TRP A 109 -0.39 31.36 19.60
C TRP A 109 0.19 30.39 18.58
N LYS A 110 -0.58 29.99 17.57
CA LYS A 110 -0.02 29.23 16.43
C LYS A 110 1.01 30.07 15.67
N ARG A 111 0.75 31.36 15.47
CA ARG A 111 1.69 32.30 14.83
C ARG A 111 2.89 32.59 15.71
N ALA A 112 2.72 32.75 17.02
CA ALA A 112 3.79 32.93 17.98
C ALA A 112 4.67 31.68 18.07
N GLY A 113 4.08 30.48 18.04
CA GLY A 113 4.80 29.21 17.86
C GLY A 113 5.47 29.06 16.49
N MET A 114 5.16 29.93 15.51
CA MET A 114 5.89 30.07 14.25
C MET A 114 6.90 31.24 14.25
N HIS A 115 6.76 32.24 15.14
CA HIS A 115 7.53 33.49 15.20
C HIS A 115 8.53 33.58 16.36
N ALA A 116 8.41 32.78 17.42
CA ALA A 116 9.43 32.69 18.48
C ALA A 116 10.73 32.01 18.02
N SER A 117 10.82 31.63 16.75
CA SER A 117 12.07 31.38 16.01
C SER A 117 12.84 32.67 15.67
N VAL A 118 12.26 33.84 15.92
CA VAL A 118 12.89 35.15 15.72
C VAL A 118 12.61 36.05 16.92
N GLY A 119 13.35 35.83 18.01
CA GLY A 119 13.60 36.86 19.03
C GLY A 119 12.90 36.69 20.37
N PHE A 120 13.62 36.10 21.33
CA PHE A 120 13.91 36.78 22.60
C PHE A 120 15.17 36.16 23.21
N PHE A 121 16.33 36.73 22.86
CA PHE A 121 17.61 36.35 23.41
C PHE A 121 17.86 37.18 24.68
N LEU A 122 17.46 36.67 25.84
CA LEU A 122 18.15 36.99 27.08
C LEU A 122 18.86 35.72 27.55
N LYS A 123 20.14 35.64 27.21
CA LYS A 123 21.08 34.62 27.68
C LYS A 123 21.11 34.62 29.22
N LEU A 124 20.74 33.51 29.82
CA LEU A 124 21.35 33.02 31.06
C LEU A 124 22.12 31.74 30.72
N PRO A 125 23.36 31.55 31.21
CA PRO A 125 24.21 30.45 30.77
C PRO A 125 23.89 29.17 31.55
N THR A 126 24.18 28.04 30.91
CA THR A 126 24.31 26.67 31.46
C THR A 126 23.03 25.96 31.90
N VAL A 127 22.47 25.12 31.02
CA VAL A 127 22.41 23.64 31.11
C VAL A 127 21.88 23.11 29.78
N ASP A 128 22.59 22.16 29.17
CA ASP A 128 22.17 21.45 27.97
C ASP A 128 20.90 20.63 28.26
N THR A 129 19.74 20.98 27.67
CA THR A 129 18.68 20.04 27.18
C THR A 129 17.36 20.74 26.77
N SER A 130 16.86 20.44 25.56
CA SER A 130 15.43 20.30 25.22
C SER A 130 14.46 21.51 25.27
N GLU A 131 14.88 22.75 25.05
CA GLU A 131 13.97 23.91 25.23
C GLU A 131 12.89 24.10 24.15
N ASN A 132 13.07 23.60 22.92
CA ASN A 132 12.07 23.76 21.85
C ASN A 132 10.95 22.70 21.84
N LEU A 133 11.01 21.68 22.72
CA LEU A 133 9.98 20.62 22.87
C LEU A 133 8.77 21.06 23.72
N VAL A 134 8.84 22.24 24.32
CA VAL A 134 7.94 22.69 25.40
C VAL A 134 6.73 23.45 24.82
N PHE A 135 6.92 24.28 23.79
CA PHE A 135 5.92 25.24 23.32
C PHE A 135 4.59 24.68 22.76
N LEU A 136 4.59 23.56 22.01
CA LEU A 136 3.33 23.00 21.48
C LEU A 136 2.54 22.22 22.52
N LYS A 137 3.23 21.61 23.49
CA LYS A 137 2.62 21.03 24.69
C LYS A 137 2.02 22.14 25.56
N ASP A 138 2.63 23.31 25.61
CA ASP A 138 2.12 24.46 26.35
C ASP A 138 0.76 24.96 25.82
N ILE A 139 0.53 24.93 24.50
CA ILE A 139 -0.81 25.27 23.95
C ILE A 139 -1.87 24.29 24.46
N ILE A 140 -1.53 23.01 24.54
CA ILE A 140 -2.45 21.97 25.03
C ILE A 140 -2.69 22.17 26.54
N ASN A 141 -1.63 22.44 27.31
CA ASN A 141 -1.73 22.69 28.75
C ASN A 141 -2.56 23.93 29.06
N ARG A 142 -2.33 25.05 28.38
CA ARG A 142 -3.14 26.28 28.52
C ARG A 142 -4.62 26.03 28.18
N GLN A 143 -4.89 25.25 27.12
CA GLN A 143 -6.26 24.85 26.77
C GLN A 143 -6.89 23.90 27.79
N ILE A 144 -6.09 23.19 28.59
CA ILE A 144 -6.59 22.36 29.69
C ILE A 144 -6.90 23.25 30.90
N GLU A 145 -6.02 24.19 31.23
CA GLU A 145 -6.18 25.13 32.35
C GLU A 145 -7.43 26.01 32.20
N GLN A 146 -7.69 26.51 30.99
CA GLN A 146 -8.84 27.38 30.73
C GLN A 146 -10.15 26.63 30.49
N HIS A 147 -10.12 25.30 30.41
CA HIS A 147 -11.32 24.51 30.16
C HIS A 147 -12.08 24.32 31.47
N ALA A 148 -13.17 25.08 31.66
CA ALA A 148 -13.96 25.12 32.89
C ALA A 148 -14.37 23.72 33.41
N ASN A 149 -14.86 22.86 32.51
CA ASN A 149 -15.36 21.53 32.88
C ASN A 149 -14.30 20.42 32.78
N TYR A 150 -13.00 20.74 32.77
CA TYR A 150 -11.97 19.72 32.54
C TYR A 150 -11.75 18.85 33.78
N SER A 151 -11.80 19.45 34.96
CA SER A 151 -11.67 18.77 36.26
C SER A 151 -12.76 17.71 36.45
N LEU A 152 -14.00 18.05 36.08
CA LEU A 152 -15.20 17.21 36.18
C LEU A 152 -15.18 15.99 35.24
N LYS A 153 -14.31 15.97 34.22
CA LYS A 153 -14.24 14.85 33.28
C LYS A 153 -13.62 13.61 33.91
N THR A 154 -14.14 12.45 33.50
CA THR A 154 -13.55 11.15 33.80
C THR A 154 -12.11 11.06 33.27
N ALA A 155 -11.28 10.21 33.88
CA ALA A 155 -9.88 10.03 33.47
C ALA A 155 -9.75 9.64 31.99
N TYR A 156 -10.62 8.75 31.50
CA TYR A 156 -10.70 8.39 30.08
C TYR A 156 -11.08 9.55 29.16
N SER A 157 -12.02 10.40 29.60
CA SER A 157 -12.44 11.57 28.83
C SER A 157 -11.33 12.63 28.74
N LYS A 158 -10.56 12.79 29.82
CA LYS A 158 -9.38 13.66 29.87
C LYS A 158 -8.31 13.20 28.87
N GLU A 159 -8.03 11.91 28.81
CA GLU A 159 -7.06 11.33 27.86
C GLU A 159 -7.56 11.43 26.41
N LYS A 160 -8.83 11.10 26.15
CA LYS A 160 -9.45 11.27 24.82
C LYS A 160 -9.37 12.71 24.34
N TYR A 161 -9.57 13.67 25.24
CA TYR A 161 -9.40 15.10 24.95
C TYR A 161 -7.94 15.44 24.63
N LYS A 162 -6.97 14.99 25.45
CA LYS A 162 -5.54 15.19 25.21
C LYS A 162 -5.12 14.64 23.84
N LYS A 163 -5.44 13.37 23.54
CA LYS A 163 -5.10 12.72 22.26
C LYS A 163 -5.66 13.47 21.06
N ARG A 164 -6.90 13.97 21.14
CA ARG A 164 -7.51 14.81 20.08
C ARG A 164 -6.78 16.13 19.89
N LYS A 165 -6.31 16.76 20.97
CA LYS A 165 -5.56 18.03 20.91
C LYS A 165 -4.14 17.80 20.42
N GLU A 166 -3.47 16.74 20.86
CA GLU A 166 -2.18 16.30 20.32
C GLU A 166 -2.28 16.10 18.81
N ALA A 167 -3.25 15.32 18.31
CA ALA A 167 -3.43 15.13 16.87
C ALA A 167 -3.70 16.42 16.07
N LYS A 168 -4.20 17.48 16.72
CA LYS A 168 -4.54 18.77 16.08
C LYS A 168 -3.38 19.78 16.10
N TYR A 169 -2.54 19.75 17.14
CA TYR A 169 -1.53 20.77 17.40
C TYR A 169 -0.10 20.24 17.30
N LEU A 170 0.15 18.98 17.65
CA LEU A 170 1.47 18.38 17.56
C LEU A 170 1.81 18.12 16.09
N LYS A 171 2.92 18.71 15.64
CA LYS A 171 3.42 18.59 14.28
C LYS A 171 4.32 17.36 14.14
N ALA A 172 3.74 16.19 14.36
CA ALA A 172 4.47 14.92 14.31
C ALA A 172 3.90 13.93 13.30
N PHE A 173 4.76 13.06 12.82
CA PHE A 173 4.43 11.95 11.91
C PHE A 173 5.32 10.75 12.22
N THR A 174 4.88 9.56 11.82
CA THR A 174 5.65 8.31 11.96
C THR A 174 6.00 7.79 10.58
N THR A 175 7.25 7.37 10.39
CA THR A 175 7.66 6.70 9.15
C THR A 175 7.18 5.25 9.16
N VAL A 176 6.56 4.82 8.07
CA VAL A 176 6.02 3.49 7.88
C VAL A 176 6.65 2.90 6.62
N GLU A 177 7.16 1.69 6.75
CA GLU A 177 7.73 0.93 5.64
C GLU A 177 6.64 0.58 4.61
N PRO A 178 6.89 0.72 3.30
CA PRO A 178 5.94 0.33 2.25
C PRO A 178 5.91 -1.19 2.06
N THR A 179 5.45 -1.91 3.08
CA THR A 179 5.18 -3.36 2.97
C THR A 179 3.91 -3.59 2.16
N LEU A 180 3.75 -4.81 1.60
CA LEU A 180 2.52 -5.20 0.88
C LEU A 180 1.26 -4.93 1.72
N PHE A 181 1.31 -5.25 3.01
CA PHE A 181 0.23 -4.99 3.96
C PHE A 181 -0.08 -3.49 4.10
N ASN A 182 0.95 -2.66 4.30
CA ASN A 182 0.79 -1.22 4.49
C ASN A 182 0.30 -0.53 3.21
N VAL A 183 0.79 -0.95 2.03
CA VAL A 183 0.39 -0.42 0.73
C VAL A 183 -1.05 -0.80 0.39
N CYS A 184 -1.43 -2.07 0.61
CA CYS A 184 -2.81 -2.51 0.43
C CYS A 184 -3.76 -1.75 1.39
N THR A 185 -3.38 -1.62 2.66
CA THR A 185 -4.15 -0.87 3.67
C THR A 185 -4.31 0.61 3.28
N TYR A 186 -3.23 1.23 2.78
CA TYR A 186 -3.24 2.61 2.33
C TYR A 186 -4.22 2.82 1.16
N TRP A 187 -4.17 1.98 0.13
CA TRP A 187 -5.10 2.09 -1.01
C TRP A 187 -6.53 1.77 -0.62
N PHE A 188 -6.74 0.74 0.21
CA PHE A 188 -8.08 0.39 0.69
C PHE A 188 -8.72 1.53 1.47
N ARG A 189 -7.96 2.26 2.30
CA ARG A 189 -8.47 3.43 3.02
C ARG A 189 -8.64 4.67 2.13
N LYS A 190 -7.74 4.87 1.18
CA LYS A 190 -7.73 6.06 0.32
C LYS A 190 -8.81 5.99 -0.76
N ASN A 191 -8.80 4.93 -1.57
CA ASN A 191 -9.69 4.70 -2.70
C ASN A 191 -9.84 3.18 -2.92
N PRO A 192 -10.77 2.51 -2.21
CA PRO A 192 -10.91 1.05 -2.26
C PRO A 192 -11.32 0.54 -3.65
N THR A 193 -12.17 1.30 -4.37
CA THR A 193 -12.62 0.94 -5.72
C THR A 193 -11.48 0.79 -6.72
N ARG A 194 -10.38 1.54 -6.54
CA ARG A 194 -9.19 1.46 -7.42
C ARG A 194 -8.46 0.12 -7.32
N ILE A 195 -8.53 -0.52 -6.16
CA ILE A 195 -7.99 -1.87 -5.93
C ILE A 195 -9.09 -2.92 -5.93
N ARG A 196 -10.25 -2.61 -6.55
CA ARG A 196 -11.44 -3.48 -6.63
C ARG A 196 -11.91 -3.97 -5.26
N ASP A 197 -11.78 -3.15 -4.23
CA ASP A 197 -12.12 -3.44 -2.83
C ASP A 197 -11.35 -4.60 -2.19
N ILE A 198 -10.18 -4.98 -2.76
CA ILE A 198 -9.29 -5.97 -2.16
C ILE A 198 -8.78 -5.47 -0.81
N ARG A 199 -9.11 -6.19 0.25
CA ARG A 199 -8.61 -5.92 1.60
C ARG A 199 -7.32 -6.71 1.88
N PRO A 200 -6.42 -6.26 2.78
CA PRO A 200 -5.19 -6.99 3.09
C PRO A 200 -5.35 -8.47 3.47
N ASP A 201 -6.41 -8.84 4.20
CA ASP A 201 -6.73 -10.23 4.53
C ASP A 201 -7.17 -11.01 3.29
N THR A 202 -8.04 -10.44 2.45
CA THR A 202 -8.42 -11.05 1.16
C THR A 202 -7.19 -11.27 0.28
N LEU A 203 -6.31 -10.27 0.18
CA LEU A 203 -5.05 -10.38 -0.56
C LEU A 203 -4.18 -11.52 -0.04
N SER A 204 -4.07 -11.67 1.28
CA SER A 204 -3.32 -12.76 1.89
C SER A 204 -3.89 -14.14 1.54
N GLN A 205 -5.23 -14.27 1.51
CA GLN A 205 -5.91 -15.48 1.10
C GLN A 205 -5.66 -15.79 -0.38
N ILE A 206 -5.70 -14.78 -1.26
CA ILE A 206 -5.37 -14.95 -2.69
C ILE A 206 -3.97 -15.53 -2.86
N MET A 207 -2.97 -14.94 -2.19
CA MET A 207 -1.57 -15.39 -2.31
C MET A 207 -1.37 -16.82 -1.78
N ASN A 208 -2.07 -17.19 -0.71
CA ASN A 208 -1.99 -18.53 -0.14
C ASN A 208 -2.74 -19.57 -0.98
N MET A 209 -3.95 -19.26 -1.44
CA MET A 209 -4.75 -20.15 -2.29
C MET A 209 -4.09 -20.38 -3.65
N ALA A 210 -3.41 -19.38 -4.20
CA ALA A 210 -2.64 -19.51 -5.43
C ALA A 210 -1.26 -20.18 -5.22
N ASN A 211 -0.92 -20.52 -3.96
CA ASN A 211 0.35 -21.14 -3.59
C ASN A 211 1.58 -20.37 -4.09
N ILE A 212 1.54 -19.04 -4.00
CA ILE A 212 2.63 -18.20 -4.51
C ILE A 212 3.88 -18.39 -3.66
N ARG A 213 4.92 -18.88 -4.32
CA ARG A 213 6.25 -19.19 -3.78
C ARG A 213 7.37 -18.79 -4.75
N PRO A 214 8.60 -18.59 -4.23
CA PRO A 214 9.78 -18.40 -5.07
C PRO A 214 9.96 -19.54 -6.08
N GLY A 215 10.33 -19.20 -7.31
CA GLY A 215 10.60 -20.13 -8.40
C GLY A 215 9.39 -20.56 -9.24
N GLY A 216 8.16 -20.21 -8.81
CA GLY A 216 6.96 -20.56 -9.56
C GLY A 216 6.72 -19.68 -10.79
N ARG A 217 5.90 -20.18 -11.72
CA ARG A 217 5.46 -19.48 -12.93
C ARG A 217 3.99 -19.13 -12.81
N TYR A 218 3.65 -17.84 -12.83
CA TYR A 218 2.29 -17.38 -12.61
C TYR A 218 1.77 -16.53 -13.76
N ILE A 219 0.47 -16.65 -14.02
CA ILE A 219 -0.28 -15.75 -14.89
C ILE A 219 -1.18 -14.89 -14.01
N ALA A 220 -1.17 -13.58 -14.24
CA ALA A 220 -2.07 -12.66 -13.55
C ALA A 220 -2.86 -11.78 -14.52
N VAL A 221 -4.14 -11.55 -14.20
CA VAL A 221 -4.97 -10.55 -14.85
C VAL A 221 -5.39 -9.55 -13.77
N ASP A 222 -4.87 -8.33 -13.84
CA ASP A 222 -4.96 -7.36 -12.73
C ASP A 222 -5.46 -5.98 -13.20
N ASP A 223 -6.75 -5.71 -12.91
CA ASP A 223 -7.36 -4.38 -12.99
C ASP A 223 -7.46 -3.69 -11.61
N ALA A 224 -6.82 -4.25 -10.57
CA ALA A 224 -6.77 -3.72 -9.21
C ALA A 224 -5.51 -2.86 -8.98
N ALA A 225 -5.16 -2.05 -9.97
CA ALA A 225 -4.03 -1.11 -9.93
C ALA A 225 -2.68 -1.77 -9.58
N GLY A 226 -2.49 -3.05 -9.91
CA GLY A 226 -1.22 -3.76 -9.71
C GLY A 226 -1.05 -4.39 -8.33
N ILE A 227 -2.07 -4.38 -7.46
CA ILE A 227 -1.90 -4.89 -6.08
C ILE A 227 -1.67 -6.40 -6.07
N LEU A 228 -2.27 -7.14 -7.02
CA LEU A 228 -2.04 -8.57 -7.16
C LEU A 228 -0.63 -8.83 -7.68
N VAL A 229 -0.22 -8.08 -8.70
CA VAL A 229 1.14 -8.15 -9.26
C VAL A 229 2.18 -7.87 -8.18
N CYS A 230 1.99 -6.82 -7.37
CA CYS A 230 2.85 -6.51 -6.24
C CYS A 230 2.90 -7.64 -5.22
N GLY A 231 1.75 -8.25 -4.91
CA GLY A 231 1.69 -9.37 -3.97
C GLY A 231 2.44 -10.60 -4.48
N ILE A 232 2.30 -10.93 -5.77
CA ILE A 232 3.00 -12.05 -6.38
C ILE A 232 4.51 -11.80 -6.38
N LEU A 233 4.96 -10.61 -6.82
CA LEU A 233 6.37 -10.24 -6.84
C LEU A 233 7.01 -10.22 -5.44
N ASP A 234 6.30 -9.70 -4.43
CA ASP A 234 6.77 -9.68 -3.04
C ASP A 234 6.98 -11.10 -2.49
N ARG A 235 6.05 -12.02 -2.80
CA ARG A 235 6.12 -13.43 -2.34
C ARG A 235 7.15 -14.27 -3.12
N MET A 236 7.35 -13.99 -4.40
CA MET A 236 8.34 -14.66 -5.24
C MET A 236 9.78 -14.31 -4.85
N GLY A 237 10.01 -13.11 -4.30
CA GLY A 237 11.31 -12.71 -3.79
C GLY A 237 12.44 -12.72 -4.83
N GLY A 238 12.10 -12.69 -6.12
CA GLY A 238 13.09 -12.59 -7.22
C GLY A 238 13.26 -13.80 -8.09
N GLN A 239 12.65 -14.91 -7.72
CA GLN A 239 12.79 -16.16 -8.45
C GLN A 239 11.46 -16.57 -9.05
N GLY A 240 11.51 -17.02 -10.30
CA GLY A 240 10.36 -17.48 -11.06
C GLY A 240 9.97 -16.49 -12.15
N ARG A 241 8.73 -16.60 -12.62
CA ARG A 241 8.21 -15.79 -13.72
C ARG A 241 6.78 -15.33 -13.47
N LEU A 242 6.47 -14.08 -13.83
CA LEU A 242 5.12 -13.54 -13.82
C LEU A 242 4.79 -12.93 -15.19
N ILE A 243 3.74 -13.45 -15.83
CA ILE A 243 3.16 -12.86 -17.04
C ILE A 243 1.83 -12.20 -16.68
N THR A 244 1.70 -10.91 -16.94
CA THR A 244 0.44 -10.18 -16.75
C THR A 244 -0.27 -9.96 -18.07
N ILE A 245 -1.56 -10.28 -18.12
CA ILE A 245 -2.37 -10.04 -19.32
C ILE A 245 -3.25 -8.82 -19.08
N CYS A 246 -3.15 -7.88 -20.00
CA CYS A 246 -3.67 -6.52 -19.86
C CYS A 246 -4.47 -6.14 -21.10
N ASP A 247 -5.33 -5.13 -20.98
CA ASP A 247 -6.07 -4.58 -22.12
C ASP A 247 -5.26 -3.56 -22.94
N VAL A 248 -4.23 -2.98 -22.32
CA VAL A 248 -3.44 -1.90 -22.91
C VAL A 248 -2.31 -2.47 -23.78
N ASP A 249 -2.06 -1.83 -24.93
CA ASP A 249 -0.96 -2.19 -25.86
C ASP A 249 0.46 -1.94 -25.30
N CYS A 250 0.54 -1.17 -24.22
CA CYS A 250 1.77 -0.82 -23.53
C CYS A 250 1.79 -1.54 -22.18
N PRO A 251 2.98 -1.88 -21.61
CA PRO A 251 3.05 -2.37 -20.24
C PRO A 251 2.23 -1.47 -19.30
N PRO A 252 1.30 -2.06 -18.53
CA PRO A 252 0.38 -1.28 -17.71
C PRO A 252 1.16 -0.50 -16.64
N ALA A 253 0.75 0.75 -16.45
CA ALA A 253 1.30 1.56 -15.37
C ALA A 253 0.66 1.10 -14.04
N TYR A 254 1.33 0.23 -13.29
CA TYR A 254 0.90 -0.21 -11.97
C TYR A 254 1.23 0.84 -10.89
N PRO A 255 0.26 1.60 -10.36
CA PRO A 255 0.52 2.66 -9.39
C PRO A 255 1.00 2.10 -8.05
N THR A 256 0.54 0.92 -7.66
CA THR A 256 0.99 0.22 -6.44
C THR A 256 2.45 -0.17 -6.53
N LEU A 257 2.92 -0.62 -7.69
CA LEU A 257 4.31 -1.01 -7.94
C LEU A 257 5.27 0.15 -7.71
N THR A 258 4.87 1.38 -8.04
CA THR A 258 5.70 2.57 -7.80
C THR A 258 5.82 2.96 -6.32
N GLN A 259 4.89 2.49 -5.48
CA GLN A 259 4.93 2.71 -4.04
C GLN A 259 5.71 1.63 -3.32
N MET A 260 5.77 0.43 -3.91
CA MET A 260 6.68 -0.62 -3.48
C MET A 260 8.11 -0.24 -3.90
N ASN A 261 9.08 -0.36 -3.01
CA ASN A 261 10.49 -0.07 -3.31
C ASN A 261 11.16 -1.28 -3.99
N PHE A 262 10.56 -1.75 -5.10
CA PHE A 262 11.12 -2.87 -5.82
C PHE A 262 12.34 -2.46 -6.66
N ASN A 263 13.33 -3.35 -6.75
CA ASN A 263 14.44 -3.16 -7.67
C ASN A 263 13.93 -3.25 -9.10
N HIS A 264 14.09 -2.17 -9.88
CA HIS A 264 13.67 -2.13 -11.27
C HIS A 264 14.36 -3.21 -12.13
N GLU A 265 15.66 -3.46 -11.93
CA GLU A 265 16.41 -4.42 -12.74
C GLU A 265 15.91 -5.85 -12.52
N ALA A 266 15.77 -6.26 -11.26
CA ALA A 266 15.25 -7.59 -10.92
C ALA A 266 13.80 -7.74 -11.38
N THR A 267 12.97 -6.70 -11.23
CA THR A 267 11.55 -6.75 -11.62
C THR A 267 11.38 -6.94 -13.13
N ILE A 268 12.16 -6.23 -13.96
CA ILE A 268 12.09 -6.34 -15.43
C ILE A 268 12.41 -7.77 -15.91
N SER A 269 13.30 -8.48 -15.21
CA SER A 269 13.64 -9.86 -15.57
C SER A 269 12.52 -10.87 -15.27
N ILE A 270 11.66 -10.57 -14.30
CA ILE A 270 10.64 -11.51 -13.78
C ILE A 270 9.26 -11.20 -14.35
N LEU A 271 8.92 -9.92 -14.45
CA LEU A 271 7.62 -9.43 -14.88
C LEU A 271 7.64 -9.12 -16.38
N SER A 272 6.74 -9.76 -17.11
CA SER A 272 6.41 -9.40 -18.48
C SER A 272 4.92 -9.18 -18.64
N SER A 273 4.54 -8.35 -19.62
CA SER A 273 3.15 -8.02 -19.89
C SER A 273 2.78 -8.30 -21.33
N LEU A 274 1.60 -8.88 -21.54
CA LEU A 274 1.00 -9.10 -22.86
C LEU A 274 -0.37 -8.42 -22.93
N ASN A 275 -0.76 -7.98 -24.13
CA ASN A 275 -2.13 -7.58 -24.40
C ASN A 275 -2.97 -8.85 -24.64
N TRP A 276 -4.26 -8.84 -24.31
CA TRP A 276 -5.25 -9.82 -24.78
C TRP A 276 -5.09 -10.18 -26.26
N ALA A 277 -4.91 -9.18 -27.13
CA ALA A 277 -4.70 -9.44 -28.55
C ALA A 277 -3.44 -10.26 -28.81
N THR A 278 -2.31 -9.91 -28.18
CA THR A 278 -1.04 -10.62 -28.38
C THR A 278 -1.00 -11.98 -27.68
N ALA A 279 -1.82 -12.20 -26.67
CA ALA A 279 -1.96 -13.49 -25.99
C ALA A 279 -2.72 -14.54 -26.82
N GLN A 280 -3.42 -14.15 -27.89
CA GLN A 280 -4.10 -15.08 -28.79
C GLN A 280 -3.09 -15.76 -29.75
N PRO A 281 -3.29 -17.04 -30.09
CA PRO A 281 -2.43 -17.75 -31.05
C PRO A 281 -2.55 -17.17 -32.47
N ASP A 282 -3.76 -16.75 -32.86
CA ASP A 282 -4.07 -16.27 -34.21
C ASP A 282 -3.60 -14.83 -34.48
N TYR A 283 -3.00 -14.17 -33.48
CA TYR A 283 -2.58 -12.79 -33.63
C TYR A 283 -1.37 -12.66 -34.57
N ILE A 284 -1.61 -11.95 -35.68
CA ILE A 284 -0.61 -11.54 -36.64
C ILE A 284 -0.13 -10.13 -36.27
N SER A 285 1.18 -9.98 -36.06
CA SER A 285 1.76 -8.66 -35.79
C SER A 285 1.55 -7.74 -36.98
N VAL A 286 0.88 -6.60 -36.75
CA VAL A 286 0.70 -5.54 -37.75
C VAL A 286 2.05 -4.95 -38.19
N MET A 287 3.11 -5.12 -37.38
CA MET A 287 4.48 -4.70 -37.67
C MET A 287 5.35 -5.87 -38.12
N ALA A 288 4.93 -6.62 -39.14
CA ALA A 288 5.81 -7.56 -39.80
C ALA A 288 7.12 -6.84 -40.22
N PRO A 289 8.31 -7.41 -39.95
CA PRO A 289 9.54 -6.79 -40.39
C PRO A 289 9.58 -6.81 -41.91
N GLU A 290 9.40 -5.66 -42.55
CA GLU A 290 9.74 -5.52 -43.97
C GLU A 290 11.20 -5.97 -44.15
N PRO A 291 11.51 -6.78 -45.18
CA PRO A 291 12.88 -7.21 -45.44
C PRO A 291 13.74 -5.96 -45.67
N VAL A 292 14.62 -5.67 -44.72
CA VAL A 292 15.45 -4.45 -44.71
C VAL A 292 16.51 -4.58 -45.80
N THR A 293 16.21 -4.10 -47.00
CA THR A 293 17.18 -4.13 -48.10
C THR A 293 18.17 -2.97 -48.05
N GLU A 294 17.85 -1.81 -47.45
CA GLU A 294 18.83 -0.71 -47.29
C GLU A 294 18.60 0.17 -46.04
N VAL A 295 19.62 0.28 -45.19
CA VAL A 295 19.64 1.21 -44.04
C VAL A 295 20.16 2.57 -44.50
N LYS A 296 19.25 3.51 -44.77
CA LYS A 296 19.59 4.84 -45.33
C LYS A 296 20.29 5.81 -44.37
N SER A 297 20.24 5.59 -43.04
CA SER A 297 20.89 6.46 -42.04
C SER A 297 21.07 5.79 -40.66
N GLU A 298 21.96 6.32 -39.82
CA GLU A 298 22.19 5.84 -38.45
C GLU A 298 20.96 6.02 -37.52
N ARG A 299 20.21 7.12 -37.73
CA ARG A 299 18.91 7.34 -37.06
C ARG A 299 17.86 6.30 -37.50
N HIS A 300 17.90 5.89 -38.78
CA HIS A 300 17.05 4.81 -39.27
C HIS A 300 17.44 3.46 -38.66
N ARG A 301 18.74 3.18 -38.54
CA ARG A 301 19.28 1.97 -37.91
C ARG A 301 18.86 1.83 -36.44
N SER A 302 19.04 2.89 -35.65
CA SER A 302 18.65 2.89 -34.23
C SER A 302 17.13 2.72 -34.04
N ARG A 303 16.31 3.31 -34.92
CA ARG A 303 14.85 3.09 -34.91
C ARG A 303 14.48 1.65 -35.21
N LEU A 304 15.09 1.05 -36.23
CA LEU A 304 14.87 -0.36 -36.59
C LEU A 304 15.31 -1.30 -35.45
N GLN A 305 16.47 -1.03 -34.84
CA GLN A 305 16.97 -1.83 -33.73
C GLN A 305 16.05 -1.76 -32.50
N LYS A 306 15.55 -0.56 -32.14
CA LYS A 306 14.58 -0.41 -31.06
C LYS A 306 13.29 -1.17 -31.34
N ARG A 307 12.77 -1.10 -32.57
CA ARG A 307 11.58 -1.86 -32.98
C ARG A 307 11.82 -3.36 -32.88
N LYS A 308 12.95 -3.83 -33.41
CA LYS A 308 13.32 -5.25 -33.34
C LYS A 308 13.39 -5.75 -31.90
N VAL A 309 14.03 -5.01 -30.99
CA VAL A 309 14.10 -5.38 -29.57
C VAL A 309 12.71 -5.52 -28.94
N VAL A 310 11.79 -4.59 -29.23
CA VAL A 310 10.40 -4.65 -28.71
C VAL A 310 9.65 -5.84 -29.30
N THR A 311 9.74 -6.05 -30.62
CA THR A 311 9.08 -7.18 -31.29
C THR A 311 9.62 -8.53 -30.80
N ASP A 312 10.94 -8.66 -30.69
CA ASP A 312 11.62 -9.88 -30.21
C ASP A 312 11.21 -10.15 -28.74
N ALA A 313 11.14 -9.11 -27.89
CA ALA A 313 10.67 -9.25 -26.51
C ALA A 313 9.24 -9.78 -26.44
N VAL A 314 8.32 -9.22 -27.25
CA VAL A 314 6.93 -9.69 -27.30
C VAL A 314 6.86 -11.12 -27.85
N SER A 315 7.61 -11.46 -28.90
CA SER A 315 7.67 -12.82 -29.45
C SER A 315 8.12 -13.83 -28.41
N ASN A 316 9.22 -13.54 -27.71
CA ASN A 316 9.75 -14.40 -26.66
C ASN A 316 8.73 -14.61 -25.53
N THR A 317 8.02 -13.56 -25.11
CA THR A 317 6.98 -13.69 -24.08
C THR A 317 5.76 -14.48 -24.55
N ARG A 318 5.40 -14.42 -25.84
CA ARG A 318 4.32 -15.23 -26.42
C ARG A 318 4.71 -16.70 -26.47
N GLU A 319 5.92 -17.01 -26.95
CA GLU A 319 6.46 -18.37 -26.95
C GLU A 319 6.52 -18.94 -25.52
N GLU A 320 6.88 -18.10 -24.55
CA GLU A 320 6.88 -18.47 -23.14
C GLU A 320 5.47 -18.75 -22.60
N LEU A 321 4.47 -17.95 -22.97
CA LEU A 321 3.07 -18.21 -22.61
C LEU A 321 2.58 -19.53 -23.23
N PHE A 322 2.87 -19.74 -24.51
CA PHE A 322 2.42 -20.91 -25.27
C PHE A 322 3.14 -22.20 -24.88
N SER A 323 4.36 -22.12 -24.36
CA SER A 323 5.02 -23.29 -23.74
C SER A 323 4.24 -23.83 -22.53
N GLY A 324 3.37 -23.01 -21.93
CA GLY A 324 2.50 -23.40 -20.84
C GLY A 324 3.26 -23.71 -19.55
N GLU A 325 2.74 -24.65 -18.77
CA GLU A 325 3.29 -25.08 -17.46
C GLU A 325 3.32 -23.97 -16.39
N PHE A 326 2.26 -23.16 -16.35
CA PHE A 326 2.08 -22.18 -15.27
C PHE A 326 1.45 -22.82 -14.03
N ASP A 327 1.99 -22.51 -12.86
CA ASP A 327 1.60 -23.09 -11.56
C ASP A 327 0.28 -22.52 -11.02
N ALA A 328 -0.01 -21.25 -11.33
CA ALA A 328 -1.27 -20.63 -10.91
C ALA A 328 -1.73 -19.50 -11.84
N LEU A 329 -3.06 -19.30 -11.84
CA LEU A 329 -3.75 -18.19 -12.48
C LEU A 329 -4.45 -17.35 -11.41
N VAL A 330 -4.11 -16.06 -11.34
CA VAL A 330 -4.71 -15.11 -10.39
C VAL A 330 -5.44 -14.02 -11.16
N ILE A 331 -6.74 -13.85 -10.91
CA ILE A 331 -7.60 -12.94 -11.66
C ILE A 331 -8.28 -11.95 -10.72
N SER A 332 -8.19 -10.66 -11.03
CA SER A 332 -9.08 -9.61 -10.52
C SER A 332 -9.29 -8.59 -11.62
N CYS A 333 -10.34 -8.80 -12.41
CA CYS A 333 -10.65 -7.98 -13.57
C CYS A 333 -12.14 -7.61 -13.62
N GLU A 334 -12.48 -6.66 -14.50
CA GLU A 334 -13.87 -6.30 -14.80
C GLU A 334 -14.49 -7.14 -15.93
N PHE A 335 -13.66 -7.83 -16.72
CA PHE A 335 -14.09 -8.69 -17.82
C PHE A 335 -14.95 -9.89 -17.38
N ASP A 336 -15.60 -10.53 -18.35
CA ASP A 336 -16.27 -11.81 -18.14
C ASP A 336 -15.25 -12.89 -17.77
N ILE A 337 -15.31 -13.30 -16.51
CA ILE A 337 -14.32 -14.18 -15.89
C ILE A 337 -14.33 -15.57 -16.56
N LEU A 338 -15.47 -16.03 -17.05
CA LEU A 338 -15.56 -17.32 -17.73
C LEU A 338 -14.62 -17.36 -18.94
N GLN A 339 -14.72 -16.36 -19.81
CA GLN A 339 -13.92 -16.28 -21.03
C GLN A 339 -12.43 -16.17 -20.71
N VAL A 340 -12.09 -15.38 -19.68
CA VAL A 340 -10.71 -15.25 -19.19
C VAL A 340 -10.17 -16.62 -18.74
N VAL A 341 -10.93 -17.37 -17.95
CA VAL A 341 -10.52 -18.70 -17.50
C VAL A 341 -10.44 -19.68 -18.67
N GLU A 342 -11.37 -19.66 -19.61
CA GLU A 342 -11.34 -20.54 -20.79
C GLU A 342 -10.12 -20.29 -21.68
N VAL A 343 -9.77 -19.02 -21.93
CA VAL A 343 -8.62 -18.64 -22.76
C VAL A 343 -7.29 -18.97 -22.08
N LEU A 344 -7.19 -18.80 -20.76
CA LEU A 344 -5.92 -18.95 -20.03
C LEU A 344 -5.72 -20.33 -19.42
N SER A 345 -6.80 -21.07 -19.17
CA SER A 345 -6.71 -22.41 -18.60
C SER A 345 -5.81 -23.35 -19.39
N PRO A 346 -5.71 -23.35 -20.74
CA PRO A 346 -4.85 -24.28 -21.47
C PRO A 346 -3.38 -24.17 -21.09
N TYR A 347 -2.90 -22.96 -20.80
CA TYR A 347 -1.49 -22.68 -20.48
C TYR A 347 -1.08 -23.11 -19.07
N LEU A 348 -2.05 -23.40 -18.18
CA LEU A 348 -1.75 -23.84 -16.82
C LEU A 348 -1.28 -25.31 -16.77
N ALA A 349 -0.42 -25.64 -15.82
CA ALA A 349 -0.04 -27.03 -15.53
C ALA A 349 -1.22 -27.82 -14.95
N GLY A 350 -1.14 -29.16 -14.98
CA GLY A 350 -2.00 -30.01 -14.18
C GLY A 350 -1.77 -29.75 -12.69
N SER A 351 -2.84 -29.79 -11.88
CA SER A 351 -2.82 -29.43 -10.47
C SER A 351 -2.50 -27.94 -10.18
N ALA A 352 -2.52 -27.08 -11.20
CA ALA A 352 -2.37 -25.64 -11.02
C ALA A 352 -3.56 -25.03 -10.27
N SER A 353 -3.29 -24.00 -9.48
CA SER A 353 -4.32 -23.29 -8.70
C SER A 353 -4.91 -22.13 -9.49
N ILE A 354 -6.24 -21.99 -9.47
CA ILE A 354 -6.94 -20.87 -10.09
C ILE A 354 -7.64 -20.10 -8.98
N VAL A 355 -7.28 -18.83 -8.83
CA VAL A 355 -7.86 -17.93 -7.84
C VAL A 355 -8.44 -16.72 -8.54
N VAL A 356 -9.73 -16.51 -8.35
CA VAL A 356 -10.48 -15.40 -8.90
C VAL A 356 -11.01 -14.55 -7.74
N HIS A 357 -10.74 -13.26 -7.82
CA HIS A 357 -11.29 -12.26 -6.91
C HIS A 357 -12.33 -11.40 -7.62
N SER A 358 -13.46 -11.14 -6.95
CA SER A 358 -14.46 -10.17 -7.39
C SER A 358 -15.10 -9.45 -6.20
N PRO A 359 -15.37 -8.14 -6.28
CA PRO A 359 -16.13 -7.43 -5.24
C PRO A 359 -17.60 -7.89 -5.16
N HIS A 360 -18.11 -8.52 -6.22
CA HIS A 360 -19.49 -8.99 -6.30
C HIS A 360 -19.55 -10.52 -6.24
N ILE A 361 -20.44 -11.05 -5.40
CA ILE A 361 -20.60 -12.50 -5.24
C ILE A 361 -21.29 -13.15 -6.45
N GLN A 362 -22.19 -12.41 -7.12
CA GLN A 362 -23.04 -12.92 -8.19
C GLN A 362 -22.22 -13.44 -9.39
N THR A 363 -21.16 -12.71 -9.76
CA THR A 363 -20.24 -13.09 -10.85
C THR A 363 -19.52 -14.41 -10.54
N LEU A 364 -19.11 -14.60 -9.30
CA LEU A 364 -18.42 -15.82 -8.87
C LEU A 364 -19.36 -17.01 -8.70
N VAL A 365 -20.61 -16.79 -8.31
CA VAL A 365 -21.62 -17.86 -8.24
C VAL A 365 -21.94 -18.40 -9.63
N GLU A 366 -22.09 -17.52 -10.62
CA GLU A 366 -22.29 -17.93 -12.02
C GLU A 366 -21.08 -18.72 -12.54
N LEU A 367 -19.86 -18.21 -12.28
CA LEU A 367 -18.62 -18.91 -12.63
C LEU A 367 -18.53 -20.29 -11.96
N GLN A 368 -18.85 -20.39 -10.66
CA GLN A 368 -18.83 -21.64 -9.92
C GLN A 368 -19.75 -22.67 -10.55
N ALA A 369 -20.97 -22.29 -10.92
CA ALA A 369 -21.93 -23.18 -11.55
C ALA A 369 -21.40 -23.70 -12.90
N LYS A 370 -20.80 -22.82 -13.72
CA LYS A 370 -20.21 -23.19 -15.02
C LYS A 370 -18.99 -24.10 -14.85
N LEU A 371 -18.06 -23.78 -13.94
CA LEU A 371 -16.86 -24.59 -13.68
C LEU A 371 -17.20 -26.00 -13.18
N ARG A 372 -18.28 -26.18 -12.40
CA ARG A 372 -18.74 -27.52 -11.98
C ARG A 372 -19.20 -28.41 -13.14
N SER A 373 -19.64 -27.81 -14.24
CA SER A 373 -20.05 -28.57 -15.43
C SER A 373 -18.88 -29.02 -16.29
N LEU A 374 -17.71 -28.37 -16.14
CA LEU A 374 -16.52 -28.64 -16.92
C LEU A 374 -15.62 -29.68 -16.22
N PRO A 375 -15.15 -30.72 -16.93
CA PRO A 375 -14.34 -31.79 -16.31
C PRO A 375 -12.91 -31.35 -15.98
N ASN A 376 -12.45 -30.21 -16.51
CA ASN A 376 -11.07 -29.74 -16.35
C ASN A 376 -10.80 -29.09 -14.99
N PHE A 377 -11.82 -28.92 -14.15
CA PHE A 377 -11.72 -28.17 -12.90
C PHE A 377 -12.28 -29.00 -11.74
N ILE A 378 -11.57 -29.02 -10.63
CA ILE A 378 -11.99 -29.72 -9.41
C ILE A 378 -12.26 -28.74 -8.28
N ALA A 379 -13.36 -29.02 -7.57
CA ALA A 379 -13.77 -28.35 -6.34
C ALA A 379 -13.78 -26.81 -6.41
N PRO A 380 -14.54 -26.18 -7.34
CA PRO A 380 -14.69 -24.73 -7.35
C PRO A 380 -15.41 -24.29 -6.07
N SER A 381 -14.67 -23.65 -5.16
CA SER A 381 -15.11 -23.22 -3.83
C SER A 381 -15.20 -21.71 -3.76
N LEU A 382 -16.30 -21.19 -3.24
CA LEU A 382 -16.53 -19.76 -3.01
C LEU A 382 -16.30 -19.45 -1.53
N THR A 383 -15.53 -18.41 -1.23
CA THR A 383 -15.16 -18.01 0.13
C THR A 383 -15.18 -16.49 0.28
N GLU A 384 -15.41 -16.02 1.51
CA GLU A 384 -15.31 -14.61 1.91
C GLU A 384 -14.53 -14.53 3.22
N SER A 385 -13.70 -13.50 3.39
CA SER A 385 -13.01 -13.23 4.65
C SER A 385 -13.65 -12.05 5.40
N TRP A 386 -13.80 -12.20 6.71
CA TRP A 386 -14.25 -11.14 7.60
C TRP A 386 -13.11 -10.72 8.54
N LEU A 387 -12.86 -9.41 8.61
CA LEU A 387 -11.82 -8.83 9.45
C LEU A 387 -12.45 -7.90 10.49
N ARG A 388 -12.17 -8.14 11.78
CA ARG A 388 -12.63 -7.29 12.89
C ARG A 388 -11.44 -6.73 13.68
N CYS A 389 -11.31 -5.41 13.71
CA CYS A 389 -10.25 -4.70 14.42
C CYS A 389 -10.73 -4.36 15.83
N TYR A 390 -9.85 -4.54 16.81
CA TYR A 390 -10.13 -4.23 18.21
C TYR A 390 -9.30 -3.03 18.66
N GLN A 391 -9.92 -2.15 19.42
CA GLN A 391 -9.20 -1.24 20.30
C GLN A 391 -8.79 -2.04 21.53
N VAL A 392 -7.50 -2.03 21.85
CA VAL A 392 -6.95 -2.69 23.04
C VAL A 392 -6.29 -1.61 23.89
N LEU A 393 -7.01 -1.18 24.93
CA LEU A 393 -6.54 -0.21 25.91
C LEU A 393 -7.04 -0.66 27.29
N PRO A 394 -6.28 -0.39 28.38
CA PRO A 394 -6.74 -0.66 29.74
C PRO A 394 -8.12 -0.05 30.00
N GLY A 395 -9.06 -0.87 30.48
CA GLY A 395 -10.46 -0.50 30.77
C GLY A 395 -11.34 -0.14 29.55
N ARG A 396 -10.81 -0.19 28.32
CA ARG A 396 -11.48 0.32 27.09
C ARG A 396 -11.30 -0.60 25.89
N THR A 397 -11.27 -1.91 26.14
CA THR A 397 -11.10 -2.91 25.08
C THR A 397 -12.44 -3.26 24.44
N HIS A 398 -12.60 -2.92 23.16
CA HIS A 398 -13.81 -3.23 22.39
C HIS A 398 -13.51 -3.25 20.89
N PRO A 399 -14.36 -3.91 20.07
CA PRO A 399 -14.26 -3.81 18.61
C PRO A 399 -14.47 -2.38 18.12
N MET A 400 -13.83 -2.00 17.00
CA MET A 400 -14.14 -0.74 16.33
C MET A 400 -15.61 -0.70 15.91
N MET A 401 -16.28 0.44 16.13
CA MET A 401 -17.71 0.60 15.89
C MET A 401 -18.06 0.61 14.39
N ASN A 402 -17.25 1.31 13.59
CA ASN A 402 -17.42 1.39 12.14
C ASN A 402 -16.26 0.66 11.46
N MET A 403 -16.60 -0.30 10.61
CA MET A 403 -15.65 -1.10 9.85
C MET A 403 -16.18 -1.33 8.43
N SER A 404 -15.28 -1.67 7.52
CA SER A 404 -15.66 -2.13 6.19
C SER A 404 -16.31 -3.51 6.28
N GLY A 405 -17.40 -3.70 5.51
CA GLY A 405 -18.14 -4.96 5.44
C GLY A 405 -17.31 -6.08 4.80
N SER A 406 -17.24 -6.11 3.47
CA SER A 406 -16.51 -7.15 2.73
C SER A 406 -15.18 -6.65 2.16
N GLY A 407 -14.22 -7.54 1.99
CA GLY A 407 -12.97 -7.30 1.27
C GLY A 407 -12.99 -7.91 -0.13
N GLY A 408 -14.18 -8.23 -0.63
CA GLY A 408 -14.41 -9.01 -1.85
C GLY A 408 -14.55 -10.51 -1.57
N TYR A 409 -14.97 -11.22 -2.61
CA TYR A 409 -15.21 -12.65 -2.61
C TYR A 409 -14.13 -13.36 -3.42
N LEU A 410 -13.82 -14.60 -3.04
CA LEU A 410 -12.81 -15.42 -3.68
C LEU A 410 -13.42 -16.72 -4.19
N LEU A 411 -13.14 -17.05 -5.44
CA LEU A 411 -13.36 -18.36 -6.00
C LEU A 411 -12.00 -19.04 -6.21
N HIS A 412 -11.85 -20.22 -5.61
CA HIS A 412 -10.67 -21.06 -5.77
C HIS A 412 -11.07 -22.37 -6.45
N SER A 413 -10.26 -22.84 -7.39
CA SER A 413 -10.42 -24.13 -8.07
C SER A 413 -9.06 -24.66 -8.47
N ILE A 414 -8.94 -25.98 -8.63
CA ILE A 414 -7.70 -26.60 -9.14
C ILE A 414 -7.95 -27.08 -10.57
N LYS A 415 -6.98 -26.86 -11.46
CA LYS A 415 -6.99 -27.41 -12.81
C LYS A 415 -6.57 -28.88 -12.78
N ILE A 416 -7.31 -29.72 -13.49
CA ILE A 416 -6.99 -31.14 -13.71
C ILE A 416 -6.95 -31.44 -15.21
N TYR A 417 -6.21 -32.49 -15.58
CA TYR A 417 -6.29 -33.04 -16.92
C TYR A 417 -7.50 -33.96 -17.01
N ASP A 418 -8.21 -33.85 -18.12
CA ASP A 418 -9.27 -34.80 -18.45
C ASP A 418 -8.64 -36.15 -18.82
N VAL A 419 -9.04 -37.20 -18.10
CA VAL A 419 -8.58 -38.58 -18.29
C VAL A 419 -8.89 -39.08 -19.71
N ALA A 420 -9.90 -38.50 -20.38
CA ALA A 420 -10.25 -38.88 -21.75
C ALA A 420 -9.34 -38.28 -22.84
N LYS A 421 -8.46 -37.32 -22.51
CA LYS A 421 -7.57 -36.61 -23.46
C LYS A 421 -6.08 -36.82 -23.22
N THR A 422 -5.71 -37.52 -22.15
CA THR A 422 -4.35 -38.06 -21.91
C THR A 422 -4.25 -39.47 -22.47
#